data_AF-A0A942FBW7-F1
#
_entry.id   AF-A0A942FBW7-F1
#
_cell.length_a   1.000
_cell.length_b   1.000
_cell.length_c   1.000
_cell.angle_alpha   90.00
_cell.angle_beta   90.00
_cell.angle_gamma   90.00
#
_symmetry.space_group_name_H-M   'P 1'
#
loop_
_entity.id
_entity.type
_entity.pdbx_description
1 polymer ?
#
loop_
_entity_poly.entity_id
_entity_poly.type
_entity_poly.pdbx_seq_one_letter_code
_entity_poly.pdbx_strand_id
1 'polypeptide(L)'
;MPKFKYDPRDVFVPIVVVIVSVINIFQHIQNLICVSNLISLVGVAAAASYFSNLRIHKTLIYIWIIAQAIIIERSIMDGNTGLWVYRPIWDASQIFDLRFGFYWVKAEYAFGIKFNFLVIGYLAFYRIIEVSSLKGRRIVFDKFRNDGELADFFPMYGIVNKRIVISNEENWVLVDLEETFPYDGRPISQILMKSKDGNSVNLRKKELVHFRIVPSGMYVEERNENKDYFPFYDWVYCKKARK
;
A
#
# COMPACT_ATOMS: atom_id res chain seq x y z
N MET A 1 -12.87 21.72 -13.95
CA MET A 1 -12.29 20.80 -12.94
C MET A 1 -12.22 19.39 -13.51
N PRO A 2 -11.05 18.74 -13.61
CA PRO A 2 -10.97 17.35 -14.03
C PRO A 2 -11.66 16.45 -12.99
N LYS A 3 -12.67 15.67 -13.42
CA LYS A 3 -13.32 14.65 -12.58
C LYS A 3 -12.34 13.49 -12.39
N PHE A 4 -11.59 13.49 -11.29
CA PHE A 4 -10.73 12.38 -10.92
C PHE A 4 -11.59 11.17 -10.56
N LYS A 5 -11.51 10.12 -11.38
CA LYS A 5 -12.20 8.85 -11.13
C LYS A 5 -11.31 8.00 -10.23
N TYR A 6 -11.56 8.06 -8.93
CA TYR A 6 -10.90 7.19 -7.95
C TYR A 6 -11.34 5.75 -8.16
N ASP A 7 -10.41 4.82 -7.97
CA ASP A 7 -10.70 3.39 -7.95
C ASP A 7 -11.27 3.03 -6.58
N PRO A 8 -12.49 2.47 -6.46
CA PRO A 8 -13.13 2.18 -5.17
C PRO A 8 -12.24 1.40 -4.20
N ARG A 9 -11.35 0.53 -4.74
CA ARG A 9 -10.42 -0.26 -3.93
C ARG A 9 -9.33 0.59 -3.27
N ASP A 10 -8.84 1.61 -3.97
CA ASP A 10 -7.80 2.52 -3.47
C ASP A 10 -8.37 3.53 -2.45
N VAL A 11 -9.68 3.84 -2.52
CA VAL A 11 -10.32 4.79 -1.58
C VAL A 11 -10.72 4.13 -0.27
N PHE A 12 -10.80 2.80 -0.23
CA PHE A 12 -11.28 2.07 0.95
C PHE A 12 -10.43 2.36 2.20
N VAL A 13 -9.10 2.26 2.13
CA VAL A 13 -8.24 2.52 3.30
C VAL A 13 -8.37 3.97 3.79
N PRO A 14 -8.22 5.01 2.95
CA PRO A 14 -8.45 6.39 3.39
C PRO A 14 -9.82 6.62 4.02
N ILE A 15 -10.88 6.00 3.49
CA ILE A 15 -12.23 6.11 4.06
C ILE A 15 -12.30 5.46 5.44
N VAL A 16 -11.78 4.24 5.59
CA VAL A 16 -11.75 3.55 6.88
C VAL A 16 -10.95 4.35 7.90
N VAL A 17 -9.76 4.84 7.53
CA VAL A 17 -8.93 5.68 8.40
C VAL A 17 -9.70 6.91 8.88
N VAL A 18 -10.45 7.58 7.99
CA VAL A 18 -11.29 8.74 8.36
C VAL A 18 -12.41 8.33 9.30
N ILE A 19 -13.17 7.28 8.97
CA ILE A 19 -14.30 6.83 9.79
C ILE A 19 -13.82 6.48 11.20
N VAL A 20 -12.76 5.67 11.31
CA VAL A 20 -12.24 5.24 12.61
C VAL A 20 -11.70 6.44 13.39
N SER A 21 -10.96 7.34 12.73
CA SER A 21 -10.41 8.54 13.38
C SER A 21 -11.50 9.52 13.85
N VAL A 22 -12.56 9.73 13.06
CA VAL A 22 -13.66 10.64 13.44
C VAL A 22 -14.47 10.07 14.59
N ILE A 23 -14.81 8.78 14.57
CA ILE A 23 -15.51 8.13 15.68
C ILE A 23 -14.65 8.23 16.96
N ASN A 24 -13.35 7.99 16.86
CA ASN A 24 -12.45 8.07 18.01
C ASN A 24 -12.39 9.48 18.61
N ILE A 25 -12.31 10.53 17.77
CA ILE A 25 -12.38 11.93 18.22
C ILE A 25 -13.71 12.22 18.92
N PHE A 26 -14.82 11.69 18.39
CA PHE A 26 -16.13 11.87 19.00
C PHE A 26 -16.23 11.19 20.38
N GLN A 27 -15.65 9.99 20.52
CA GLN A 27 -15.61 9.26 21.79
C GLN A 27 -14.76 9.98 22.86
N HIS A 28 -13.71 10.69 22.45
CA HIS A 28 -12.79 11.41 23.35
C HIS A 28 -12.97 12.93 23.31
N ILE A 29 -14.16 13.42 22.99
CA ILE A 29 -14.42 14.86 22.82
C ILE A 29 -14.14 15.68 24.08
N GLN A 30 -14.25 15.05 25.26
CA GLN A 30 -13.95 15.69 26.55
C GLN A 30 -12.44 15.90 26.79
N ASN A 31 -11.57 15.19 26.06
CA ASN A 31 -10.12 15.34 26.16
C ASN A 31 -9.47 15.37 24.76
N LEU A 32 -9.61 16.52 24.09
CA LEU A 32 -9.11 16.73 22.73
C LEU A 32 -7.58 16.57 22.58
N ILE A 33 -6.82 16.75 23.66
CA ILE A 33 -5.34 16.73 23.64
C ILE A 33 -4.80 15.30 23.93
N CYS A 34 -5.67 14.28 24.03
CA CYS A 34 -5.20 12.91 24.24
C CYS A 34 -4.41 12.37 23.02
N VAL A 35 -3.45 11.48 23.29
CA VAL A 35 -2.60 10.86 22.26
C VAL A 35 -3.42 10.20 21.16
N SER A 36 -4.50 9.51 21.52
CA SER A 36 -5.41 8.86 20.56
C SER A 36 -6.06 9.87 19.59
N ASN A 37 -6.42 11.08 20.06
CA ASN A 37 -6.94 12.16 19.21
C ASN A 37 -5.87 12.75 18.29
N LEU A 38 -4.64 12.93 18.78
CA LEU A 38 -3.52 13.38 17.94
C LEU A 38 -3.23 12.39 16.80
N ILE A 39 -3.22 11.09 17.09
CA ILE A 39 -3.07 10.06 16.05
C ILE A 39 -4.28 10.04 15.12
N SER A 40 -5.50 10.26 15.62
CA SER A 40 -6.69 10.39 14.76
C SER A 40 -6.57 11.57 13.77
N LEU A 41 -6.01 12.70 14.20
CA LEU A 41 -5.73 13.83 13.31
C LEU A 41 -4.70 13.47 12.24
N VAL A 42 -3.66 12.69 12.57
CA VAL A 42 -2.71 12.15 11.58
C VAL A 42 -3.45 11.29 10.55
N GLY A 43 -4.41 10.47 10.97
CA GLY A 43 -5.25 9.65 10.09
C GLY A 43 -6.09 10.51 9.13
N VAL A 44 -6.77 11.53 9.65
CA VAL A 44 -7.54 12.49 8.83
C VAL A 44 -6.64 13.23 7.84
N ALA A 45 -5.47 13.70 8.27
CA ALA A 45 -4.48 14.36 7.42
C ALA A 45 -3.93 13.41 6.34
N ALA A 46 -3.77 12.12 6.66
CA ALA A 46 -3.36 11.10 5.70
C ALA A 46 -4.39 10.94 4.58
N ALA A 47 -5.68 10.86 4.93
CA ALA A 47 -6.76 10.74 3.97
C ALA A 47 -6.93 12.02 3.14
N ALA A 48 -6.85 13.21 3.75
CA ALA A 48 -6.86 14.48 3.03
C ALA A 48 -5.71 14.53 2.00
N SER A 49 -4.50 14.14 2.42
CA SER A 49 -3.32 14.05 1.55
C SER A 49 -3.52 13.06 0.40
N TYR A 50 -4.25 11.95 0.63
CA TYR A 50 -4.61 10.99 -0.40
C TYR A 50 -5.52 11.61 -1.47
N PHE A 51 -6.60 12.31 -1.06
CA PHE A 51 -7.51 12.98 -1.98
C PHE A 51 -6.86 14.17 -2.71
N SER A 52 -5.87 14.82 -2.08
CA SER A 52 -5.04 15.84 -2.72
C SER A 52 -3.90 15.27 -3.58
N ASN A 53 -3.79 13.94 -3.70
CA ASN A 53 -2.75 13.24 -4.47
C ASN A 53 -1.30 13.59 -4.04
N LEU A 54 -1.10 13.93 -2.76
CA LEU A 54 0.21 14.21 -2.18
C LEU A 54 0.92 12.91 -1.83
N ARG A 55 2.21 12.78 -2.12
CA ARG A 55 2.97 11.52 -1.88
C ARG A 55 3.04 11.12 -0.40
N ILE A 56 2.91 12.07 0.51
CA ILE A 56 3.04 11.87 1.97
C ILE A 56 1.93 11.00 2.58
N HIS A 57 0.80 10.80 1.88
CA HIS A 57 -0.32 10.02 2.41
C HIS A 57 0.08 8.60 2.84
N LYS A 58 0.97 7.93 2.11
CA LYS A 58 1.43 6.57 2.45
C LYS A 58 2.16 6.55 3.79
N THR A 59 3.08 7.50 3.98
CA THR A 59 3.85 7.66 5.22
C THR A 59 2.92 7.95 6.40
N LEU A 60 1.92 8.82 6.22
CA LEU A 60 0.97 9.16 7.27
C LEU A 60 0.05 7.98 7.64
N ILE A 61 -0.44 7.22 6.65
CA ILE A 61 -1.21 5.99 6.92
C ILE A 61 -0.35 4.99 7.69
N TYR A 62 0.91 4.80 7.31
CA TYR A 62 1.82 3.88 7.99
C TYR A 62 2.10 4.29 9.44
N ILE A 63 2.37 5.58 9.68
CA ILE A 63 2.52 6.15 11.03
C ILE A 63 1.23 5.93 11.84
N TRP A 64 0.06 6.20 11.24
CA TRP A 64 -1.23 6.00 11.88
C TRP A 64 -1.47 4.54 12.28
N ILE A 65 -1.09 3.56 11.44
CA ILE A 65 -1.22 2.14 11.74
C ILE A 65 -0.28 1.74 12.90
N ILE A 66 1.01 2.11 12.82
CA ILE A 66 2.03 1.67 13.79
C ILE A 66 1.87 2.33 15.15
N ALA A 67 1.44 3.59 15.21
CA ALA A 67 1.25 4.30 16.47
C ALA A 67 0.29 3.55 17.42
N GLN A 68 -0.65 2.78 16.85
CA GLN A 68 -1.63 1.99 17.59
C GLN A 68 -1.09 0.66 18.14
N ALA A 69 0.15 0.27 17.80
CA ALA A 69 0.67 -1.08 18.10
C ALA A 69 0.99 -1.28 19.57
N ILE A 70 1.57 -0.27 20.21
CA ILE A 70 2.10 -0.34 21.58
C ILE A 70 1.20 0.47 22.48
N ILE A 71 0.83 -0.11 23.62
CA ILE A 71 0.09 0.54 24.70
C ILE A 71 0.96 0.43 25.96
N ILE A 72 1.23 1.56 26.59
CA ILE A 72 2.03 1.65 27.82
C ILE A 72 1.10 2.06 28.94
N GLU A 73 1.00 1.22 29.96
CA GLU A 73 0.22 1.46 31.16
C GLU A 73 1.14 1.59 32.38
N ARG A 74 0.69 2.36 33.36
CA ARG A 74 1.35 2.51 34.66
C ARG A 74 0.35 2.25 35.78
N SER A 75 0.79 1.57 36.82
CA SER A 75 -0.01 1.45 38.03
C SER A 75 -0.02 2.78 38.78
N ILE A 76 -1.21 3.25 39.09
CA ILE A 76 -1.45 4.43 39.90
C ILE A 76 -2.42 4.02 41.01
N MET A 77 -2.12 4.41 42.24
CA MET A 77 -3.03 4.22 43.35
C MET A 77 -4.21 5.17 43.18
N ASP A 78 -5.41 4.62 43.06
CA ASP A 78 -6.62 5.42 42.90
C ASP A 78 -6.99 6.08 44.24
N GLY A 79 -7.04 7.41 44.25
CA GLY A 79 -7.23 8.19 45.49
C GLY A 79 -8.59 7.96 46.17
N ASN A 80 -9.59 7.49 45.42
CA ASN A 80 -10.93 7.24 45.95
C ASN A 80 -11.11 5.83 46.52
N THR A 81 -10.41 4.84 45.96
CA THR A 81 -10.59 3.42 46.32
C THR A 81 -9.40 2.83 47.06
N GLY A 82 -8.24 3.49 47.04
CA GLY A 82 -6.98 2.97 47.60
C GLY A 82 -6.41 1.77 46.83
N LEU A 83 -7.03 1.38 45.71
CA LEU A 83 -6.60 0.24 44.91
C LEU A 83 -5.60 0.68 43.83
N TRP A 84 -4.65 -0.20 43.52
CA TRP A 84 -3.75 -0.01 42.39
C TRP A 84 -4.49 -0.27 41.08
N VAL A 85 -4.66 0.78 40.27
CA VAL A 85 -5.31 0.70 38.95
C VAL A 85 -4.29 1.01 37.87
N TYR A 86 -4.29 0.23 36.80
CA TYR A 86 -3.46 0.50 35.63
C TYR A 86 -4.13 1.55 34.74
N ARG A 87 -3.45 2.68 34.52
CA ARG A 87 -3.89 3.73 33.60
C ARG A 87 -2.94 3.85 32.41
N PRO A 88 -3.46 4.04 31.19
CA PRO A 88 -2.62 4.23 30.01
C PRO A 88 -1.86 5.57 30.08
N ILE A 89 -0.55 5.51 29.89
CA ILE A 89 0.31 6.68 29.61
C ILE A 89 0.34 6.93 28.11
N TRP A 90 0.49 5.85 27.34
CA TRP A 90 0.45 5.87 25.90
C TRP A 90 -0.58 4.86 25.43
N ASP A 91 -1.67 5.36 24.88
CA ASP A 91 -2.67 4.53 24.23
C ASP A 91 -3.22 5.30 23.04
N ALA A 92 -2.73 4.91 21.86
CA ALA A 92 -3.19 5.44 20.60
C ALA A 92 -4.22 4.52 19.93
N SER A 93 -4.61 3.42 20.59
CA SER A 93 -5.62 2.51 20.03
C SER A 93 -6.92 3.28 19.77
N GLN A 94 -7.62 2.85 18.73
CA GLN A 94 -8.89 3.40 18.30
C GLN A 94 -9.93 2.29 18.31
N ILE A 95 -11.19 2.61 18.64
CA ILE A 95 -12.43 1.80 18.53
C ILE A 95 -12.36 0.33 18.97
N PHE A 96 -11.54 -0.49 18.31
CA PHE A 96 -11.34 -1.91 18.59
C PHE A 96 -10.00 -2.13 19.28
N ASP A 97 -10.05 -2.90 20.36
CA ASP A 97 -8.88 -3.12 21.19
C ASP A 97 -8.76 -4.58 21.61
N LEU A 98 -7.75 -5.25 21.04
CA LEU A 98 -7.36 -6.60 21.41
C LEU A 98 -5.99 -6.52 22.07
N ARG A 99 -6.01 -6.39 23.40
CA ARG A 99 -4.82 -6.21 24.22
C ARG A 99 -4.24 -7.53 24.68
N PHE A 100 -2.97 -7.74 24.36
CA PHE A 100 -2.15 -8.79 24.96
C PHE A 100 -0.85 -8.17 25.45
N GLY A 101 -0.40 -8.51 26.65
CA GLY A 101 0.74 -7.83 27.22
C GLY A 101 1.35 -8.51 28.42
N PHE A 102 2.50 -7.97 28.82
CA PHE A 102 3.24 -8.38 30.00
C PHE A 102 3.28 -7.20 30.97
N TYR A 103 3.20 -7.51 32.26
CA TYR A 103 3.36 -6.53 33.32
C TYR A 103 4.73 -6.73 33.96
N TRP A 104 5.47 -5.64 34.10
CA TRP A 104 6.70 -5.59 34.88
C TRP A 104 6.42 -4.84 36.18
N VAL A 105 6.54 -5.56 37.30
CA VAL A 105 6.43 -4.96 38.63
C VAL A 105 7.83 -4.81 39.21
N LYS A 106 8.26 -3.58 39.49
CA LYS A 106 9.38 -3.27 40.39
C LYS A 106 8.82 -2.61 41.65
N ALA A 107 9.53 -2.75 42.78
CA ALA A 107 9.05 -2.40 44.13
C ALA A 107 8.39 -1.02 44.27
N GLU A 108 8.73 -0.04 43.43
CA GLU A 108 8.21 1.33 43.47
C GLU A 108 7.31 1.69 42.26
N TYR A 109 7.33 0.89 41.19
CA TYR A 109 6.58 1.16 39.95
C TYR A 109 6.19 -0.13 39.25
N ALA A 110 4.91 -0.28 38.89
CA ALA A 110 4.47 -1.30 37.94
C ALA A 110 4.13 -0.68 36.58
N PHE A 111 4.73 -1.23 35.53
CA PHE A 111 4.47 -0.85 34.14
C PHE A 111 3.88 -2.04 33.40
N GLY A 112 2.86 -1.79 32.57
CA GLY A 112 2.31 -2.77 31.64
C GLY A 112 2.66 -2.37 30.22
N ILE A 113 3.16 -3.31 29.42
CA ILE A 113 3.27 -3.14 27.97
C ILE A 113 2.27 -4.09 27.33
N LYS A 114 1.30 -3.51 26.61
CA LYS A 114 0.30 -4.24 25.84
C LYS A 114 0.50 -3.96 24.36
N PHE A 115 0.14 -4.94 23.56
CA PHE A 115 0.18 -4.89 22.10
C PHE A 115 -1.24 -4.99 21.57
N ASN A 116 -1.58 -4.10 20.63
CA ASN A 116 -2.82 -4.18 19.88
C ASN A 116 -2.61 -5.05 18.63
N PHE A 117 -3.13 -6.27 18.66
CA PHE A 117 -2.99 -7.21 17.55
C PHE A 117 -3.72 -6.76 16.27
N LEU A 118 -4.69 -5.85 16.36
CA LEU A 118 -5.41 -5.33 15.19
C LEU A 118 -4.51 -4.59 14.22
N VAL A 119 -3.38 -4.07 14.69
CA VAL A 119 -2.37 -3.45 13.82
C VAL A 119 -1.85 -4.41 12.76
N ILE A 120 -1.69 -5.69 13.10
CA ILE A 120 -1.28 -6.71 12.12
C ILE A 120 -2.34 -6.85 11.03
N GLY A 121 -3.62 -6.85 11.42
CA GLY A 121 -4.75 -6.83 10.51
C GLY A 121 -4.72 -5.61 9.58
N TYR A 122 -4.56 -4.41 10.14
CA TYR A 122 -4.47 -3.18 9.34
C TYR A 122 -3.29 -3.18 8.36
N LEU A 123 -2.12 -3.68 8.77
CA LEU A 123 -0.97 -3.84 7.89
C LEU A 123 -1.24 -4.84 6.75
N ALA A 124 -1.86 -5.98 7.07
CA ALA A 124 -2.24 -6.97 6.06
C ALA A 124 -3.23 -6.39 5.05
N PHE A 125 -4.29 -5.72 5.52
CA PHE A 125 -5.26 -5.05 4.66
C PHE A 125 -4.62 -3.95 3.81
N TYR A 126 -3.77 -3.12 4.39
CA TYR A 126 -3.04 -2.07 3.67
C TYR A 126 -2.21 -2.66 2.52
N ARG A 127 -1.47 -3.75 2.78
CA ARG A 127 -0.66 -4.45 1.78
C ARG A 127 -1.52 -5.10 0.69
N ILE A 128 -2.61 -5.78 1.06
CA ILE A 128 -3.55 -6.39 0.09
C ILE A 128 -4.14 -5.32 -0.84
N ILE A 129 -4.49 -4.16 -0.31
CA ILE A 129 -5.07 -3.06 -1.10
C ILE A 129 -4.02 -2.43 -2.01
N GLU A 130 -2.80 -2.21 -1.50
CA GLU A 130 -1.70 -1.71 -2.34
C GLU A 130 -1.39 -2.66 -3.51
N VAL A 131 -1.37 -3.97 -3.25
CA VAL A 131 -1.16 -5.01 -4.27
C VAL A 131 -2.33 -5.08 -5.26
N SER A 132 -3.58 -4.98 -4.78
CA SER A 132 -4.77 -5.08 -5.63
C SER A 132 -5.05 -3.82 -6.46
N SER A 133 -4.47 -2.67 -6.09
CA SER A 133 -4.68 -1.39 -6.80
C SER A 133 -4.31 -1.41 -8.28
N LEU A 134 -3.39 -2.26 -8.74
CA LEU A 134 -3.00 -2.31 -10.15
C LEU A 134 -3.80 -3.34 -10.96
N LYS A 135 -4.28 -4.42 -10.34
CA LYS A 135 -4.92 -5.55 -11.03
C LYS A 135 -6.20 -5.12 -11.77
N GLY A 136 -6.33 -5.56 -13.02
CA GLY A 136 -7.44 -5.25 -13.91
C GLY A 136 -7.40 -3.85 -14.51
N ARG A 137 -6.36 -3.05 -14.24
CA ARG A 137 -6.24 -1.72 -14.87
C ARG A 137 -5.76 -1.86 -16.31
N ARG A 138 -6.51 -1.23 -17.22
CA ARG A 138 -6.08 -1.01 -18.60
C ARG A 138 -4.99 0.05 -18.65
N ILE A 139 -3.88 -0.28 -19.27
CA ILE A 139 -2.71 0.58 -19.45
C ILE A 139 -2.39 0.71 -20.93
N VAL A 140 -1.69 1.79 -21.25
CA VAL A 140 -1.15 2.02 -22.58
C VAL A 140 0.35 2.19 -22.49
N PHE A 141 1.05 1.52 -23.39
CA PHE A 141 2.46 1.65 -23.62
C PHE A 141 2.68 2.58 -24.81
N ASP A 142 3.47 3.63 -24.59
CA ASP A 142 3.89 4.58 -25.62
C ASP A 142 5.40 4.46 -25.84
N LYS A 143 5.84 4.77 -27.06
CA LYS A 143 7.25 4.80 -27.43
C LYS A 143 8.09 5.72 -26.54
N PHE A 144 9.23 5.23 -26.06
CA PHE A 144 10.25 6.06 -25.42
C PHE A 144 11.17 6.73 -26.45
N ARG A 145 11.54 5.99 -27.51
CA ARG A 145 12.40 6.43 -28.62
C ARG A 145 11.72 6.14 -29.97
N ASN A 146 12.16 6.81 -31.03
CA ASN A 146 11.52 6.71 -32.36
C ASN A 146 12.10 5.58 -33.23
N ASP A 147 13.23 5.03 -32.83
CA ASP A 147 14.14 4.15 -33.58
C ASP A 147 14.19 2.72 -33.01
N GLY A 148 13.22 2.34 -32.17
CA GLY A 148 13.15 1.02 -31.55
C GLY A 148 12.31 0.02 -32.37
N GLU A 149 12.60 -1.27 -32.22
CA GLU A 149 11.87 -2.37 -32.90
C GLU A 149 10.37 -2.42 -32.55
N LEU A 150 9.96 -1.83 -31.43
CA LEU A 150 8.54 -1.70 -31.04
C LEU A 150 7.86 -0.45 -31.61
N ALA A 151 8.58 0.44 -32.30
CA ALA A 151 8.05 1.72 -32.77
C ALA A 151 6.77 1.55 -33.60
N ASP A 152 6.72 0.51 -34.43
CA ASP A 152 5.60 0.21 -35.32
C ASP A 152 4.39 -0.43 -34.60
N PHE A 153 4.61 -0.99 -33.40
CA PHE A 153 3.56 -1.64 -32.60
C PHE A 153 2.93 -0.68 -31.58
N PHE A 154 3.53 0.49 -31.33
CA PHE A 154 2.96 1.46 -30.42
C PHE A 154 1.84 2.29 -31.06
N PRO A 155 0.78 2.66 -30.30
CA PRO A 155 0.59 2.36 -28.88
C PRO A 155 0.05 0.94 -28.64
N MET A 156 0.61 0.25 -27.64
CA MET A 156 0.10 -1.06 -27.22
C MET A 156 -0.77 -0.93 -25.97
N TYR A 157 -1.86 -1.68 -25.93
CA TYR A 157 -2.77 -1.73 -24.79
C TYR A 157 -2.63 -3.06 -24.06
N GLY A 158 -2.78 -3.01 -22.74
CA GLY A 158 -2.77 -4.21 -21.92
C GLY A 158 -3.55 -4.04 -20.63
N ILE A 159 -3.87 -5.15 -20.01
CA ILE A 159 -4.56 -5.24 -18.73
C ILE A 159 -3.57 -5.82 -17.73
N VAL A 160 -3.38 -5.11 -16.62
CA VAL A 160 -2.54 -5.62 -15.54
C VAL A 160 -3.18 -6.87 -14.93
N ASN A 161 -2.46 -7.98 -14.97
CA ASN A 161 -2.92 -9.26 -14.43
C ASN A 161 -2.61 -9.37 -12.93
N LYS A 162 -1.34 -9.33 -12.56
CA LYS A 162 -0.87 -9.46 -11.18
C LYS A 162 0.49 -8.80 -10.96
N ARG A 163 0.83 -8.54 -9.70
CA ARG A 163 2.20 -8.24 -9.29
C ARG A 163 2.91 -9.54 -8.93
N ILE A 164 4.19 -9.63 -9.21
CA ILE A 164 5.01 -10.81 -8.95
C ILE A 164 6.39 -10.43 -8.41
N VAL A 165 7.10 -11.42 -7.87
CA VAL A 165 8.49 -11.31 -7.45
C VAL A 165 9.31 -12.21 -8.36
N ILE A 166 10.35 -11.66 -9.00
CA ILE A 166 11.25 -12.38 -9.90
C ILE A 166 12.67 -12.20 -9.36
N SER A 167 13.41 -13.29 -9.17
CA SER A 167 14.81 -13.25 -8.70
C SER A 167 15.00 -12.42 -7.42
N ASN A 168 14.10 -12.57 -6.44
CA ASN A 168 14.03 -11.78 -5.20
C ASN A 168 13.83 -10.26 -5.39
N GLU A 169 13.60 -9.79 -6.61
CA GLU A 169 13.22 -8.42 -6.87
C GLU A 169 11.70 -8.23 -6.77
N GLU A 170 11.26 -7.34 -5.90
CA GLU A 170 9.84 -6.97 -5.79
C GLU A 170 9.41 -6.01 -6.93
N ASN A 171 8.09 -5.75 -6.99
CA ASN A 171 7.43 -4.75 -7.85
C ASN A 171 7.39 -5.06 -9.36
N TRP A 172 7.57 -6.30 -9.78
CA TRP A 172 7.26 -6.71 -11.15
C TRP A 172 5.75 -6.79 -11.36
N VAL A 173 5.31 -6.45 -12.55
CA VAL A 173 3.89 -6.46 -12.93
C VAL A 173 3.74 -7.26 -14.22
N LEU A 174 2.93 -8.31 -14.16
CA LEU A 174 2.50 -9.08 -15.32
C LEU A 174 1.32 -8.38 -15.98
N VAL A 175 1.39 -8.20 -17.30
CA VAL A 175 0.39 -7.53 -18.10
C VAL A 175 0.01 -8.43 -19.26
N ASP A 176 -1.29 -8.65 -19.41
CA ASP A 176 -1.86 -9.31 -20.58
C ASP A 176 -2.08 -8.25 -21.66
N LEU A 177 -1.45 -8.39 -22.82
CA LEU A 177 -1.64 -7.49 -23.94
C LEU A 177 -3.01 -7.75 -24.59
N GLU A 178 -3.67 -6.68 -25.02
CA GLU A 178 -4.95 -6.79 -25.74
C GLU A 178 -4.76 -7.31 -27.17
N GLU A 179 -3.60 -7.01 -27.77
CA GLU A 179 -3.19 -7.47 -29.08
C GLU A 179 -1.83 -8.16 -28.98
N THR A 180 -1.68 -9.27 -29.70
CA THR A 180 -0.41 -9.99 -29.76
C THR A 180 0.50 -9.38 -30.81
N PHE A 181 1.80 -9.32 -30.53
CA PHE A 181 2.81 -8.93 -31.52
C PHE A 181 3.85 -10.05 -31.70
N PRO A 182 4.47 -10.17 -32.90
CA PRO A 182 5.50 -11.17 -33.14
C PRO A 182 6.84 -10.78 -32.50
N TYR A 183 7.48 -11.72 -31.81
CA TYR A 183 8.87 -11.63 -31.36
C TYR A 183 9.58 -12.95 -31.61
N ASP A 184 10.70 -12.92 -32.33
CA ASP A 184 11.47 -14.12 -32.69
C ASP A 184 10.60 -15.24 -33.29
N GLY A 185 9.68 -14.84 -34.18
CA GLY A 185 8.73 -15.75 -34.84
C GLY A 185 7.59 -16.28 -33.95
N ARG A 186 7.47 -15.84 -32.69
CA ARG A 186 6.44 -16.29 -31.74
C ARG A 186 5.47 -15.17 -31.36
N PRO A 187 4.18 -15.46 -31.18
CA PRO A 187 3.21 -14.46 -30.74
C PRO A 187 3.36 -14.17 -29.24
N ILE A 188 3.55 -12.91 -28.88
CA ILE A 188 3.64 -12.44 -27.51
C ILE A 188 2.30 -11.85 -27.09
N SER A 189 1.68 -12.45 -26.07
CA SER A 189 0.43 -12.00 -25.45
C SER A 189 0.61 -11.46 -24.04
N GLN A 190 1.79 -11.65 -23.44
CA GLN A 190 2.08 -11.27 -22.07
C GLN A 190 3.45 -10.62 -21.96
N ILE A 191 3.54 -9.65 -21.04
CA ILE A 191 4.79 -8.95 -20.76
C ILE A 191 4.97 -8.76 -19.27
N LEU A 192 6.21 -8.50 -18.89
CA LEU A 192 6.61 -8.07 -17.57
C LEU A 192 7.08 -6.64 -17.61
N MET A 193 6.57 -5.83 -16.68
CA MET A 193 7.01 -4.47 -16.49
C MET A 193 7.43 -4.16 -15.07
N LYS A 194 8.41 -3.28 -14.94
CA LYS A 194 8.89 -2.74 -13.66
C LYS A 194 9.36 -1.31 -13.83
N SER A 195 9.09 -0.45 -12.86
CA SER A 195 9.57 0.95 -12.88
C SER A 195 11.09 1.01 -13.06
N LYS A 196 11.58 1.97 -13.85
CA LYS A 196 13.02 2.25 -13.94
C LYS A 196 13.65 2.53 -12.57
N ASP A 197 12.89 3.21 -11.70
CA ASP A 197 13.36 3.64 -10.38
C ASP A 197 13.29 2.50 -9.33
N GLY A 198 12.90 1.28 -9.73
CA GLY A 198 12.77 0.11 -8.84
C GLY A 198 11.53 0.12 -7.93
N ASN A 199 10.82 1.23 -7.86
CA ASN A 199 9.60 1.40 -7.08
C ASN A 199 8.37 0.72 -7.73
N SER A 200 7.26 0.65 -7.00
CA SER A 200 5.96 0.26 -7.57
C SER A 200 5.55 1.17 -8.73
N VAL A 201 5.11 0.57 -9.86
CA VAL A 201 4.61 1.30 -11.03
C VAL A 201 3.44 2.20 -10.67
N ASN A 202 3.51 3.48 -11.02
CA ASN A 202 2.51 4.51 -10.75
C ASN A 202 1.81 4.97 -12.04
N LEU A 203 0.66 4.36 -12.32
CA LEU A 203 -0.15 4.63 -13.50
C LEU A 203 -0.84 6.01 -13.53
N ARG A 204 -0.71 6.84 -12.47
CA ARG A 204 -1.31 8.20 -12.42
C ARG A 204 -0.55 9.20 -13.29
N LYS A 205 0.72 8.92 -13.60
CA LYS A 205 1.58 9.73 -14.47
C LYS A 205 2.16 8.85 -15.58
N LYS A 206 2.73 9.50 -16.60
CA LYS A 206 3.57 8.81 -17.58
C LYS A 206 4.86 8.39 -16.87
N GLU A 207 5.17 7.11 -16.87
CA GLU A 207 6.31 6.53 -16.17
C GLU A 207 7.13 5.66 -17.09
N LEU A 208 8.46 5.71 -16.97
CA LEU A 208 9.36 4.89 -17.76
C LEU A 208 9.51 3.51 -17.08
N VAL A 209 9.20 2.45 -17.81
CA VAL A 209 9.22 1.08 -17.31
C VAL A 209 10.12 0.20 -18.18
N HIS A 210 10.69 -0.83 -17.56
CA HIS A 210 11.29 -1.94 -18.29
C HIS A 210 10.19 -2.72 -18.99
N PHE A 211 10.38 -3.05 -20.26
CA PHE A 211 9.51 -3.94 -21.01
C PHE A 211 10.25 -5.24 -21.25
N ARG A 212 9.83 -6.31 -20.56
CA ARG A 212 10.39 -7.65 -20.72
C ARG A 212 9.35 -8.58 -21.31
N ILE A 213 9.77 -9.45 -22.22
CA ILE A 213 8.87 -10.37 -22.91
C ILE A 213 8.66 -11.63 -22.06
N VAL A 214 7.43 -12.13 -22.03
CA VAL A 214 7.10 -13.47 -21.53
C VAL A 214 6.94 -14.39 -22.74
N PRO A 215 7.88 -15.32 -22.99
CA PRO A 215 7.79 -16.24 -24.12
C PRO A 215 6.53 -17.11 -24.04
N SER A 216 5.91 -17.39 -25.19
CA SER A 216 4.70 -18.23 -25.25
C SER A 216 4.96 -19.61 -24.64
N GLY A 217 4.10 -20.05 -23.72
CA GLY A 217 4.22 -21.33 -23.02
C GLY A 217 5.03 -21.29 -21.71
N MET A 218 5.65 -20.15 -21.36
CA MET A 218 6.17 -19.92 -20.02
C MET A 218 5.02 -19.50 -19.10
N TYR A 219 4.80 -20.25 -18.02
CA TYR A 219 3.91 -19.84 -16.95
C TYR A 219 4.72 -19.10 -15.92
N VAL A 220 4.36 -17.83 -15.67
CA VAL A 220 4.99 -17.02 -14.63
C VAL A 220 4.39 -17.40 -13.27
N GLU A 221 4.98 -18.41 -12.63
CA GLU A 221 4.60 -18.83 -11.28
C GLU A 221 5.18 -17.89 -10.22
N GLU A 222 4.49 -17.78 -9.09
CA GLU A 222 4.75 -16.75 -8.07
C GLU A 222 6.03 -16.98 -7.24
N ARG A 223 6.89 -17.96 -7.59
CA ARG A 223 8.14 -18.22 -6.86
C ARG A 223 9.34 -18.53 -7.76
N ASN A 224 10.30 -17.60 -7.73
CA ASN A 224 11.71 -17.79 -8.05
C ASN A 224 12.08 -18.14 -9.50
N GLU A 225 11.41 -17.51 -10.46
CA GLU A 225 11.93 -17.51 -11.82
C GLU A 225 13.16 -16.59 -11.93
N ASN A 226 14.17 -17.08 -12.65
CA ASN A 226 15.32 -16.28 -13.02
C ASN A 226 14.87 -15.19 -14.01
N LYS A 227 15.17 -13.93 -13.71
CA LYS A 227 14.94 -12.76 -14.55
C LYS A 227 15.53 -12.92 -15.95
N ASP A 228 16.56 -13.74 -16.10
CA ASP A 228 17.21 -14.04 -17.37
C ASP A 228 16.31 -14.83 -18.34
N TYR A 229 15.28 -15.52 -17.86
CA TYR A 229 14.28 -16.17 -18.72
C TYR A 229 13.34 -15.18 -19.42
N PHE A 230 13.30 -13.93 -18.94
CA PHE A 230 12.45 -12.87 -19.45
C PHE A 230 13.31 -11.82 -20.13
N PRO A 231 13.58 -11.92 -21.43
CA PRO A 231 14.48 -11.01 -22.11
C PRO A 231 13.99 -9.58 -21.99
N PHE A 232 14.92 -8.68 -21.67
CA PHE A 232 14.67 -7.25 -21.76
C PHE A 232 14.59 -6.85 -23.23
N TYR A 233 13.51 -6.18 -23.57
CA TYR A 233 13.25 -5.75 -24.92
C TYR A 233 13.54 -4.25 -25.08
N ASP A 234 12.82 -3.39 -24.36
CA ASP A 234 13.04 -1.94 -24.43
C ASP A 234 12.55 -1.20 -23.17
N TRP A 235 12.88 0.07 -23.11
CA TRP A 235 12.27 1.04 -22.21
C TRP A 235 11.04 1.63 -22.87
N VAL A 236 9.91 1.62 -22.17
CA VAL A 236 8.67 2.18 -22.70
C VAL A 236 8.02 3.10 -21.68
N TYR A 237 7.23 4.04 -22.17
CA TYR A 237 6.39 4.81 -21.27
C TYR A 237 5.08 4.07 -21.01
N CYS A 238 4.72 3.95 -19.74
CA CYS A 238 3.46 3.39 -19.30
C CYS A 238 2.60 4.46 -18.62
N LYS A 239 1.29 4.46 -18.91
CA LYS A 239 0.29 5.25 -18.19
C LYS A 239 -1.05 4.53 -18.19
N LYS A 240 -1.97 4.94 -17.32
CA LYS A 240 -3.36 4.47 -17.36
C LYS A 240 -4.00 4.82 -18.70
N ALA A 241 -4.59 3.85 -19.39
CA ALA A 241 -5.37 4.09 -20.60
C ALA A 241 -6.61 4.92 -20.24
N ARG A 242 -6.91 5.95 -21.02
CA ARG A 242 -8.19 6.67 -20.89
C ARG A 242 -9.28 5.78 -21.48
N LYS A 243 -10.40 5.67 -20.77
CA LYS A 243 -11.62 5.05 -21.31
C LYS A 243 -12.15 5.92 -22.44
#